data_AF-A0A7J3AZH1-F1
#
_entry.id   AF-A0A7J3AZH1-F1
#
_cell.length_a   1.000
_cell.length_b   1.000
_cell.length_c   1.000
_cell.angle_alpha   90.00
_cell.angle_beta   90.00
_cell.angle_gamma   90.00
#
_symmetry.space_group_name_H-M   'P 1'
#
loop_
_entity.id
_entity.type
_entity.pdbx_description
1 polymer ?
#
loop_
_entity_poly.entity_id
_entity_poly.type
_entity_poly.pdbx_seq_one_letter_code
_entity_poly.pdbx_strand_id
1 'polypeptide(L)'
;MSKLGKAEILLREAKEDLKHECYNKAVSASYFAVRLFVESFLPGLMTRRDDKIANALFREIERRAGREKAEEIKSNYLFLFDQRKKADHRADIFGKEAEEIVAMA
;
A
#
# COMPACT_ATOMS: atom_id res chain seq x y z
N MET A 1 -9.25 17.74 1.27
CA MET A 1 -7.90 17.19 1.00
C MET A 1 -8.02 16.14 -0.09
N SER A 2 -7.12 16.11 -1.06
CA SER A 2 -7.13 15.09 -2.12
C SER A 2 -6.69 13.72 -1.58
N LYS A 3 -7.04 12.63 -2.28
CA LYS A 3 -6.54 11.28 -1.93
C LYS A 3 -5.00 11.25 -1.93
N LEU A 4 -4.38 11.89 -2.91
CA LEU A 4 -2.93 12.01 -3.00
C LEU A 4 -2.33 12.74 -1.80
N GLY A 5 -2.89 13.90 -1.41
CA GLY A 5 -2.40 14.63 -0.24
C GLY A 5 -2.61 13.86 1.08
N LYS A 6 -3.68 13.07 1.19
CA LYS A 6 -3.86 12.18 2.36
C LYS A 6 -2.87 11.00 2.32
N ALA A 7 -2.54 10.46 1.15
CA ALA A 7 -1.53 9.40 1.01
C ALA A 7 -0.16 9.87 1.49
N GLU A 8 0.27 11.07 1.10
CA GLU A 8 1.53 11.67 1.56
C GLU A 8 1.59 11.82 3.09
N ILE A 9 0.47 12.27 3.69
CA ILE A 9 0.36 12.39 5.15
C ILE A 9 0.48 11.01 5.82
N LEU A 10 -0.21 9.99 5.30
CA LEU A 10 -0.15 8.63 5.84
C LEU A 10 1.26 8.03 5.74
N LEU A 11 2.01 8.28 4.66
CA LEU A 11 3.42 7.85 4.56
C LEU A 11 4.30 8.54 5.61
N ARG A 12 4.07 9.83 5.86
CA ARG A 12 4.80 10.55 6.91
C ARG A 12 4.45 10.01 8.30
N GLU A 13 3.17 9.76 8.56
CA GLU A 13 2.69 9.14 9.80
C GLU A 13 3.33 7.75 9.99
N ALA A 14 3.35 6.91 8.95
CA ALA A 14 4.01 5.61 8.99
C ALA A 14 5.50 5.69 9.36
N LYS A 15 6.22 6.70 8.84
CA LYS A 15 7.63 6.93 9.19
C LYS A 15 7.80 7.40 10.64
N GLU A 16 6.89 8.20 11.17
CA GLU A 16 6.94 8.56 12.59
C GLU A 16 6.58 7.37 13.49
N ASP A 17 5.63 6.54 13.09
CA ASP A 17 5.30 5.29 13.79
C ASP A 17 6.52 4.37 13.92
N LEU A 18 7.34 4.24 12.87
CA LEU A 18 8.60 3.47 12.95
C LEU A 18 9.55 4.04 14.01
N LYS A 19 9.72 5.37 14.10
CA LYS A 19 10.60 6.00 15.10
C LYS A 19 10.13 5.76 16.54
N HIS A 20 8.83 5.53 16.72
CA HIS A 20 8.22 5.21 18.00
C HIS A 20 7.99 3.71 18.20
N GLU A 21 8.62 2.85 17.39
CA GLU A 21 8.53 1.39 17.46
C GLU A 21 7.08 0.86 17.33
N CYS A 22 6.19 1.65 16.73
CA CYS A 22 4.80 1.32 16.48
C CYS A 22 4.66 0.54 15.15
N TYR A 23 5.37 -0.58 15.04
CA TYR A 23 5.57 -1.30 13.78
C TYR A 23 4.29 -1.72 13.06
N ASN A 24 3.29 -2.28 13.76
CA ASN A 24 2.01 -2.64 13.13
C ASN A 24 1.28 -1.41 12.56
N LYS A 25 1.32 -0.28 13.27
CA LYS A 25 0.71 0.98 12.79
C LYS A 25 1.44 1.51 11.57
N ALA A 26 2.77 1.45 11.57
CA ALA A 26 3.58 1.85 10.44
C ALA A 26 3.25 1.03 9.17
N VAL A 27 3.16 -0.30 9.29
CA VAL A 27 2.77 -1.21 8.19
C VAL A 27 1.34 -0.92 7.70
N SER A 28 0.41 -0.68 8.62
CA SER A 28 -0.98 -0.36 8.26
C SER A 28 -1.08 0.96 7.51
N ALA A 29 -0.47 2.03 8.06
CA ALA A 29 -0.48 3.36 7.49
C ALA A 29 0.21 3.41 6.11
N SER A 30 1.33 2.70 5.92
CA SER A 30 2.04 2.65 4.64
C SER A 30 1.21 1.99 3.53
N TYR A 31 0.54 0.88 3.83
CA TYR A 31 -0.39 0.27 2.88
C TYR A 31 -1.56 1.19 2.53
N PHE A 32 -2.17 1.86 3.51
CA PHE A 32 -3.30 2.77 3.24
C PHE A 32 -2.87 3.99 2.43
N ALA A 33 -1.64 4.48 2.61
CA ALA A 33 -1.07 5.48 1.73
C ALA A 33 -1.00 5.00 0.27
N VAL A 34 -0.38 3.84 0.03
CA VAL A 34 -0.27 3.25 -1.32
C VAL A 34 -1.65 3.03 -1.93
N ARG A 35 -2.61 2.55 -1.14
CA ARG A 35 -3.97 2.37 -1.63
C ARG A 35 -4.63 3.68 -2.04
N LEU A 36 -4.52 4.74 -1.24
CA LEU A 36 -5.07 6.05 -1.62
C LEU A 36 -4.38 6.64 -2.85
N PHE A 37 -3.07 6.42 -2.98
CA PHE A 37 -2.32 6.77 -4.19
C PHE A 37 -2.89 6.04 -5.41
N VAL A 38 -3.04 4.70 -5.35
CA VAL A 38 -3.62 3.90 -6.43
C VAL A 38 -5.04 4.33 -6.77
N GLU A 39 -5.88 4.62 -5.78
CA GLU A 39 -7.23 5.12 -6.00
C GLU A 39 -7.27 6.54 -6.61
N SER A 40 -6.22 7.34 -6.43
CA SER A 40 -6.07 8.63 -7.11
C SER A 40 -5.58 8.47 -8.55
N PHE A 41 -4.78 7.43 -8.80
CA PHE A 41 -4.22 7.10 -10.12
C PHE A 41 -5.25 6.41 -11.05
N LEU A 42 -6.23 5.71 -10.49
CA LEU A 42 -7.29 5.00 -11.21
C LEU A 42 -8.64 5.75 -11.10
N PRO A 43 -8.87 6.80 -11.91
CA PRO A 43 -10.15 7.51 -11.89
C PRO A 43 -11.30 6.56 -12.26
N GLY A 44 -12.42 6.65 -11.53
CA GLY A 44 -13.61 5.83 -11.79
C GLY A 44 -13.60 4.43 -11.15
N LEU A 45 -12.62 4.12 -10.29
CA LEU A 45 -12.60 2.87 -9.52
C LEU A 45 -13.84 2.78 -8.59
N MET A 46 -14.74 1.84 -8.86
CA MET A 46 -15.97 1.64 -8.04
C MET A 46 -15.83 0.57 -6.95
N THR A 47 -14.82 -0.29 -7.06
CA THR A 47 -14.61 -1.40 -6.12
C THR A 47 -13.81 -0.97 -4.90
N ARG A 48 -14.13 -1.56 -3.75
CA ARG A 48 -13.32 -1.45 -2.53
C ARG A 48 -12.50 -2.72 -2.23
N ARG A 49 -12.59 -3.76 -3.07
CA ARG A 49 -11.86 -5.01 -2.86
C ARG A 49 -10.46 -4.93 -3.44
N ASP A 50 -9.44 -5.19 -2.62
CA ASP A 50 -8.02 -5.08 -2.98
C ASP A 50 -7.59 -5.93 -4.16
N ASP A 51 -8.12 -7.15 -4.28
CA ASP A 51 -7.84 -8.04 -5.41
C ASP A 51 -8.30 -7.42 -6.74
N LYS A 52 -9.46 -6.75 -6.73
CA LYS A 52 -10.00 -6.07 -7.90
C LYS A 52 -9.26 -4.78 -8.21
N ILE A 53 -8.82 -4.06 -7.18
CA ILE A 53 -7.97 -2.87 -7.34
C ILE A 53 -6.62 -3.26 -7.95
N ALA A 54 -5.97 -4.31 -7.45
CA ALA A 54 -4.71 -4.82 -7.99
C ALA A 54 -4.83 -5.22 -9.46
N ASN A 55 -5.96 -5.84 -9.85
CA ASN A 55 -6.23 -6.17 -11.25
C ASN A 55 -6.47 -4.93 -12.12
N ALA A 56 -7.14 -3.90 -11.60
CA ALA A 56 -7.33 -2.63 -12.31
C ALA A 56 -6.00 -1.89 -12.48
N LEU A 57 -5.18 -1.83 -11.43
CA LEU A 57 -3.84 -1.27 -11.44
C LEU A 57 -2.96 -1.98 -12.47
N PHE A 58 -2.96 -3.31 -12.48
CA PHE A 58 -2.23 -4.10 -13.46
C PHE A 58 -2.56 -3.68 -14.89
N ARG A 59 -3.85 -3.62 -15.25
CA ARG A 59 -4.29 -3.24 -16.60
C ARG A 59 -3.90 -1.80 -16.97
N GLU A 60 -3.87 -0.90 -16.00
CA GLU A 60 -3.44 0.47 -16.22
C GLU A 60 -1.94 0.55 -16.49
N ILE A 61 -1.13 -0.12 -15.67
CA ILE A 61 0.33 -0.13 -15.82
C ILE A 61 0.75 -0.89 -17.08
N GLU A 62 0.13 -2.03 -17.39
CA GLU A 62 0.46 -2.83 -18.58
C GLU A 62 0.36 -2.00 -19.86
N ARG A 63 -0.69 -1.17 -19.96
CA ARG A 63 -0.89 -0.25 -21.08
C ARG A 63 0.15 0.85 -21.19
N ARG A 64 0.77 1.26 -20.07
CA ARG A 64 1.70 2.41 -20.01
C ARG A 64 3.18 2.01 -20.00
N ALA A 65 3.50 0.88 -19.38
CA ALA A 65 4.86 0.48 -19.03
C ALA A 65 5.16 -1.00 -19.34
N GLY A 66 4.20 -1.72 -19.95
CA GLY A 66 4.38 -3.11 -20.32
C GLY A 66 4.06 -4.10 -19.18
N ARG A 67 3.96 -5.36 -19.56
CA ARG A 67 3.46 -6.44 -18.71
C ARG A 67 4.35 -6.73 -17.50
N GLU A 68 5.66 -6.81 -17.71
CA GLU A 68 6.63 -7.10 -16.64
C GLU A 68 6.50 -6.09 -15.50
N LYS A 69 6.46 -4.79 -15.81
CA LYS A 69 6.29 -3.75 -14.80
C LYS A 69 4.95 -3.82 -14.10
N ALA A 70 3.90 -4.20 -14.83
CA ALA A 70 2.57 -4.39 -14.25
C ALA A 70 2.53 -5.57 -13.27
N GLU A 71 3.20 -6.68 -13.58
CA GLU A 71 3.32 -7.85 -12.70
C GLU A 71 4.08 -7.51 -11.41
N GLU A 72 5.20 -6.77 -11.52
CA GLU A 72 5.97 -6.26 -10.38
C GLU A 72 5.10 -5.39 -9.46
N ILE A 73 4.47 -4.33 -10.00
CA ILE A 73 3.66 -3.40 -9.21
C ILE A 73 2.47 -4.09 -8.56
N LYS A 74 1.81 -5.00 -9.29
CA LYS A 74 0.69 -5.78 -8.75
C LYS A 74 1.14 -6.66 -7.58
N SER A 75 2.30 -7.31 -7.71
CA SER A 75 2.85 -8.19 -6.67
C SER A 75 3.21 -7.39 -5.43
N ASN A 76 3.85 -6.23 -5.58
CA ASN A 76 4.17 -5.33 -4.47
C ASN A 76 2.89 -4.83 -3.77
N TYR A 77 1.87 -4.42 -4.52
CA TYR A 77 0.59 -3.98 -3.95
C TYR A 77 -0.07 -5.09 -3.13
N LEU A 78 -0.12 -6.32 -3.66
CA LEU A 78 -0.72 -7.46 -2.96
C LEU A 78 0.09 -7.91 -1.75
N PHE A 79 1.42 -7.81 -1.82
CA PHE A 79 2.31 -8.04 -0.69
C PHE A 79 2.00 -7.05 0.45
N LEU A 80 1.97 -5.75 0.18
CA LEU A 80 1.63 -4.72 1.18
C LEU A 80 0.24 -4.94 1.78
N PHE A 81 -0.74 -5.30 0.95
CA PHE A 81 -2.07 -5.68 1.43
C PHE A 81 -2.04 -6.88 2.39
N ASP A 82 -1.22 -7.90 2.11
CA ASP A 82 -1.07 -9.04 2.99
C ASP A 82 -0.43 -8.66 4.33
N GLN A 83 0.63 -7.86 4.30
CA GLN A 83 1.29 -7.36 5.51
C GLN A 83 0.33 -6.54 6.37
N ARG A 84 -0.48 -5.67 5.77
CA ARG A 84 -1.51 -4.94 6.52
C ARG A 84 -2.53 -5.86 7.19
N LYS A 85 -2.99 -6.92 6.52
CA LYS A 85 -3.91 -7.88 7.16
C LYS A 85 -3.27 -8.54 8.38
N LYS A 86 -1.97 -8.86 8.31
CA LYS A 86 -1.23 -9.40 9.47
C LYS A 86 -1.17 -8.37 10.59
N ALA A 87 -0.81 -7.12 10.27
CA ALA A 87 -0.66 -6.05 11.23
C ALA A 87 -1.98 -5.69 11.96
N ASP A 88 -3.11 -5.67 11.24
CA ASP A 88 -4.39 -5.17 11.77
C ASP A 88 -5.35 -6.25 12.27
N HIS A 89 -5.24 -7.48 11.76
CA HIS A 89 -6.30 -8.50 11.94
C HIS A 89 -5.78 -9.85 12.41
N ARG A 90 -4.47 -10.02 12.56
CA ARG A 90 -3.86 -11.26 13.05
C ARG A 90 -3.12 -10.99 14.36
N ALA A 91 -2.67 -12.07 14.98
CA ALA A 91 -1.88 -12.01 16.22
C ALA A 91 -0.39 -11.67 15.94
N ASP A 92 -0.03 -11.45 14.68
CA ASP A 92 1.31 -11.07 14.25
C ASP A 92 1.70 -9.69 14.80
N ILE A 93 2.84 -9.64 15.48
CA ILE A 93 3.47 -8.40 15.93
C ILE A 93 4.72 -8.23 15.10
N PHE A 94 4.79 -7.12 14.38
CA PHE A 94 5.96 -6.76 13.60
C PHE A 94 7.05 -6.19 14.52
N GLY A 95 8.29 -6.51 14.20
CA GLY A 95 9.48 -5.84 14.69
C GLY A 95 10.09 -4.92 13.63
N LYS A 96 11.42 -4.83 13.64
CA LYS A 96 12.20 -3.97 12.73
C LYS A 96 12.01 -4.30 11.25
N GLU A 97 11.57 -5.50 10.90
CA GLU A 97 11.21 -5.87 9.53
C GLU A 97 10.10 -4.98 8.92
N ALA A 98 9.34 -4.27 9.75
CA ALA A 98 8.41 -3.24 9.28
C ALA A 98 9.09 -2.11 8.49
N GLU A 99 10.38 -1.82 8.75
CA GLU A 99 11.13 -0.80 8.01
C GLU A 99 11.24 -1.14 6.52
N GLU A 100 11.51 -2.42 6.20
CA GLU A 100 11.57 -2.90 4.81
C GLU A 100 10.21 -2.83 4.12
N ILE A 101 9.14 -3.18 4.84
CA ILE A 101 7.77 -3.14 4.34
C ILE A 101 7.35 -1.69 4.04
N VAL A 102 7.66 -0.75 4.94
CA VAL A 102 7.36 0.67 4.74
C VAL A 102 8.23 1.27 3.64
N ALA A 103 9.47 0.81 3.42
CA ALA A 103 10.32 1.26 2.34
C ALA A 103 9.81 0.86 0.94
N MET A 104 8.98 -0.17 0.84
CA MET A 104 8.31 -0.57 -0.41
C MET A 104 7.10 0.31 -0.78
N ALA A 105 6.63 1.18 0.13
CA ALA A 105 5.45 2.01 -0.02
C ALA A 105 5.77 3.43 -0.53
#